data_AF-A0A845QF58-F1
#
_entry.id   AF-A0A845QF58-F1
#
_cell.length_a   1.000
_cell.length_b   1.000
_cell.length_c   1.000
_cell.angle_alpha   90.00
_cell.angle_beta   90.00
_cell.angle_gamma   90.00
#
_symmetry.space_group_name_H-M   'P 1'
#
loop_
_entity.id
_entity.type
_entity.pdbx_description
1 polymer ?
#
loop_
_entity_poly.entity_id
_entity_poly.type
_entity_poly.pdbx_seq_one_letter_code
_entity_poly.pdbx_strand_id
1 'polypeptide(L)'
;MRNQDKRRILTGALMIGLICIVMVVVTAYSAELKVENNSLVSSNEAIQGEIDTLNIKIKSANNVEHIEKVAKGKLGMVYPTDGECVYVTEDDRPSENFAMAIKEQAYN
;
A
#
# COMPACT_ATOMS: atom_id res chain seq x y z
N MET A 1 -28.27 10.27 -64.21
CA MET A 1 -27.15 10.45 -63.25
C MET A 1 -25.89 10.81 -64.01
N ARG A 2 -25.25 11.93 -63.68
CA ARG A 2 -24.03 12.39 -64.35
C ARG A 2 -22.87 11.51 -63.87
N ASN A 3 -21.89 11.18 -64.73
CA ASN A 3 -20.79 10.27 -64.38
C ASN A 3 -19.97 10.73 -63.14
N GLN A 4 -20.00 12.02 -62.83
CA GLN A 4 -19.40 12.60 -61.62
C GLN A 4 -20.10 12.16 -60.33
N ASP A 5 -21.43 12.01 -60.34
CA ASP A 5 -22.22 11.62 -59.17
C ASP A 5 -21.95 10.14 -58.81
N LYS A 6 -21.86 9.28 -59.83
CA LYS A 6 -21.52 7.86 -59.67
C LYS A 6 -20.12 7.68 -59.06
N ARG A 7 -19.13 8.47 -59.50
CA ARG A 7 -17.77 8.44 -58.93
C ARG A 7 -17.75 8.87 -57.46
N ARG A 8 -18.47 9.94 -57.10
CA ARG A 8 -18.56 10.43 -55.71
C ARG A 8 -19.22 9.42 -54.77
N ILE A 9 -20.29 8.76 -55.22
CA ILE A 9 -20.96 7.70 -54.44
C ILE A 9 -20.00 6.51 -54.25
N LEU A 10 -19.26 6.12 -55.30
CA LEU A 10 -18.30 5.02 -55.23
C LEU A 10 -17.14 5.32 -54.28
N THR A 11 -16.54 6.52 -54.33
CA THR A 11 -15.49 6.90 -53.37
C THR A 11 -16.02 7.04 -51.96
N GLY A 12 -17.22 7.57 -51.76
CA GLY A 12 -17.87 7.63 -50.44
C GLY A 12 -18.07 6.23 -49.83
N ALA A 13 -18.57 5.28 -50.64
CA ALA A 13 -18.74 3.90 -50.20
C ALA A 13 -17.41 3.22 -49.82
N LEU A 14 -16.34 3.46 -50.58
CA LEU A 14 -15.00 2.96 -50.26
C LEU A 14 -14.45 3.54 -48.95
N MET A 15 -14.65 4.84 -48.72
CA MET A 15 -14.21 5.50 -47.48
C MET A 15 -14.96 4.96 -46.26
N ILE A 16 -16.27 4.79 -46.36
CA ILE A 16 -17.07 4.20 -45.27
C ILE A 16 -16.61 2.76 -45.00
N GLY A 17 -16.38 1.97 -46.05
CA GLY A 17 -15.84 0.61 -45.93
C GLY A 17 -14.50 0.59 -45.20
N LEU A 18 -13.58 1.50 -45.53
CA LEU A 18 -12.30 1.64 -44.85
C LEU A 18 -12.47 1.97 -43.35
N ILE A 19 -13.35 2.93 -43.02
CA ILE A 19 -13.61 3.34 -41.63
C ILE A 19 -14.19 2.16 -40.84
N CYS A 20 -15.11 1.39 -41.43
CA CYS A 20 -15.66 0.19 -40.80
C CYS A 20 -14.58 -0.84 -40.47
N ILE A 21 -13.63 -1.08 -41.38
CA ILE A 21 -12.51 -2.00 -41.14
C ILE A 21 -11.64 -1.51 -39.97
N VAL A 22 -11.29 -0.21 -39.96
CA VAL A 22 -10.49 0.38 -38.88
C VAL A 22 -11.21 0.26 -37.53
N MET A 23 -12.52 0.51 -37.48
CA MET A 23 -13.29 0.39 -36.24
C MET A 23 -13.26 -1.03 -35.66
N VAL A 24 -13.36 -2.06 -36.49
CA VAL A 24 -13.28 -3.46 -36.04
C VAL A 24 -11.91 -3.75 -35.42
N VAL A 25 -10.83 -3.32 -36.06
CA VAL A 25 -9.47 -3.51 -35.56
C VAL A 25 -9.26 -2.80 -34.23
N VAL A 26 -9.64 -1.51 -34.13
CA VAL A 26 -9.52 -0.75 -32.88
C VAL A 26 -10.36 -1.36 -31.76
N THR A 27 -11.54 -1.87 -32.08
CA THR A 27 -12.41 -2.54 -31.10
C THR A 27 -11.77 -3.82 -30.58
N ALA A 28 -11.14 -4.61 -31.45
CA ALA A 28 -10.42 -5.82 -31.04
C ALA A 28 -9.26 -5.50 -30.08
N TYR A 29 -8.42 -4.52 -30.42
CA TYR A 29 -7.34 -4.06 -29.52
C TYR A 29 -7.87 -3.48 -28.21
N SER A 30 -8.96 -2.72 -28.25
CA SER A 30 -9.58 -2.18 -27.04
C SER A 30 -10.11 -3.27 -26.12
N ALA A 31 -10.63 -4.37 -26.69
CA ALA A 31 -11.07 -5.52 -25.92
C ALA A 31 -9.89 -6.24 -25.25
N GLU A 32 -8.78 -6.41 -25.96
CA GLU A 32 -7.54 -6.99 -25.41
C GLU A 32 -6.99 -6.14 -24.25
N LEU A 33 -6.86 -4.82 -24.45
CA LEU A 33 -6.44 -3.89 -23.41
C LEU A 33 -7.36 -3.92 -22.19
N LYS A 34 -8.66 -4.09 -22.39
CA LYS A 34 -9.63 -4.20 -21.29
C LYS A 34 -9.40 -5.48 -20.47
N VAL A 35 -9.10 -6.60 -21.14
CA VAL A 35 -8.79 -7.86 -20.45
C VAL A 35 -7.49 -7.73 -19.66
N GLU A 36 -6.45 -7.18 -20.27
CA GLU A 36 -5.18 -6.94 -19.60
C GLU A 36 -5.34 -6.04 -18.38
N ASN A 37 -6.08 -4.93 -18.51
CA ASN A 37 -6.34 -4.00 -17.42
C ASN A 37 -7.10 -4.70 -16.28
N ASN A 38 -8.14 -5.49 -16.58
CA ASN A 38 -8.84 -6.27 -15.56
C ASN A 38 -7.91 -7.28 -14.86
N SER A 39 -7.00 -7.90 -15.60
CA SER A 39 -6.00 -8.81 -15.02
C SER A 39 -5.05 -8.06 -14.08
N LEU A 40 -4.61 -6.86 -14.46
CA LEU A 40 -3.77 -6.01 -13.61
C LEU A 40 -4.51 -5.54 -12.36
N VAL A 41 -5.77 -5.14 -12.48
CA VAL A 41 -6.62 -4.78 -11.33
C VAL A 41 -6.75 -5.96 -10.37
N SER A 42 -7.07 -7.16 -10.88
CA SER A 42 -7.16 -8.35 -10.05
C SER A 42 -5.84 -8.71 -9.36
N SER A 43 -4.71 -8.54 -10.05
CA SER A 43 -3.38 -8.76 -9.47
C SER A 43 -3.08 -7.76 -8.36
N ASN A 44 -3.44 -6.49 -8.55
CA ASN A 44 -3.27 -5.46 -7.53
C ASN A 44 -4.14 -5.73 -6.30
N GLU A 45 -5.39 -6.15 -6.48
CA GLU A 45 -6.27 -6.54 -5.38
C GLU A 45 -5.70 -7.73 -4.59
N ALA A 46 -5.15 -8.74 -5.26
CA ALA A 46 -4.50 -9.88 -4.61
C ALA A 46 -3.29 -9.43 -3.78
N ILE A 47 -2.41 -8.61 -4.36
CA ILE A 47 -1.23 -8.05 -3.67
C ILE A 47 -1.65 -7.24 -2.44
N GLN A 48 -2.71 -6.42 -2.57
CA GLN A 48 -3.21 -5.65 -1.43
C GLN A 48 -3.74 -6.56 -0.31
N GLY A 49 -4.43 -7.65 -0.66
CA GLY A 49 -4.87 -8.66 0.31
C GLY A 49 -3.71 -9.35 1.03
N GLU A 50 -2.60 -9.61 0.33
CA GLU A 50 -1.37 -10.13 0.95
C GLU A 50 -0.74 -9.11 1.92
N ILE A 51 -0.66 -7.85 1.52
CA ILE A 51 -0.16 -6.74 2.36
C ILE A 51 -1.00 -6.63 3.64
N ASP A 52 -2.33 -6.65 3.52
CA ASP A 52 -3.24 -6.53 4.67
C ASP A 52 -3.08 -7.73 5.61
N THR A 53 -2.94 -8.93 5.05
CA THR A 53 -2.67 -10.16 5.82
C THR A 53 -1.35 -10.06 6.58
N LEU A 54 -0.28 -9.60 5.92
CA LEU A 54 1.02 -9.40 6.55
C LEU A 54 0.95 -8.34 7.66
N ASN A 55 0.24 -7.24 7.43
CA ASN A 55 0.01 -6.21 8.45
C ASN A 55 -0.70 -6.77 9.69
N ILE A 56 -1.72 -7.61 9.51
CA ILE A 56 -2.41 -8.27 10.62
C ILE A 56 -1.44 -9.18 11.39
N LYS A 57 -0.63 -9.99 10.67
CA LYS A 57 0.37 -10.86 11.31
C LYS A 57 1.39 -10.07 12.11
N ILE A 58 1.89 -8.96 11.58
CA ILE A 58 2.83 -8.06 12.27
C ILE A 58 2.17 -7.48 13.53
N LYS A 59 0.95 -6.93 13.41
CA LYS A 59 0.22 -6.38 14.57
C LYS A 59 -0.04 -7.44 15.64
N SER A 60 -0.39 -8.66 15.23
CA SER A 60 -0.64 -9.76 16.15
C SER A 60 0.64 -10.24 16.83
N ALA A 61 1.78 -10.26 16.14
CA ALA A 61 3.06 -10.64 16.72
C ALA A 61 3.61 -9.56 17.66
N ASN A 62 3.38 -8.29 17.33
CA ASN A 62 3.83 -7.14 18.10
C ASN A 62 2.82 -6.68 19.15
N ASN A 63 1.69 -7.37 19.34
CA ASN A 63 0.77 -7.00 20.40
C ASN A 63 1.36 -7.38 21.77
N VAL A 64 1.02 -6.59 22.79
CA VAL A 64 1.57 -6.74 24.14
C VAL A 64 1.31 -8.14 24.70
N GLU A 65 0.14 -8.71 24.43
CA GLU A 65 -0.26 -10.04 24.90
C GLU A 65 0.63 -11.15 24.32
N HIS A 66 0.97 -11.09 23.03
CA HIS A 66 1.86 -12.04 22.37
C HIS A 66 3.29 -11.89 22.87
N ILE A 67 3.76 -10.64 22.99
CA ILE A 67 5.07 -10.33 23.55
C ILE A 67 5.17 -10.88 24.98
N GLU A 68 4.17 -10.63 25.83
CA GLU A 68 4.12 -11.12 27.20
C GLU A 68 4.12 -12.65 27.25
N LYS A 69 3.31 -13.30 26.41
CA LYS A 69 3.24 -14.76 26.33
C LYS A 69 4.59 -15.37 25.96
N VAL A 70 5.32 -14.77 25.02
CA VAL A 70 6.66 -15.22 24.62
C VAL A 70 7.67 -14.91 25.72
N ALA A 71 7.66 -13.71 26.29
CA ALA A 71 8.54 -13.29 27.37
C ALA A 71 8.45 -14.22 28.57
N LYS A 72 7.22 -14.49 29.04
CA LYS A 72 7.00 -15.39 30.17
C LYS A 72 7.21 -16.86 29.84
N GLY A 73 6.61 -17.32 28.73
CA GLY A 73 6.55 -18.74 28.40
C GLY A 73 7.82 -19.31 27.78
N LYS A 74 8.60 -18.51 27.05
CA LYS A 74 9.82 -18.97 26.35
C LYS A 74 11.10 -18.38 26.94
N LEU A 75 11.07 -17.12 27.34
CA LEU A 75 12.26 -16.42 27.84
C LEU A 75 12.38 -16.50 29.38
N GLY A 76 11.37 -17.04 30.06
CA GLY A 76 11.36 -17.16 31.52
C GLY A 76 11.29 -15.81 32.25
N MET A 77 10.88 -14.75 31.57
CA MET A 77 10.69 -13.44 32.19
C MET A 77 9.52 -13.50 33.18
N VAL A 78 9.69 -12.88 34.34
CA VAL A 78 8.67 -12.75 35.36
C VAL A 78 8.43 -11.28 35.65
N TYR A 79 7.23 -10.93 36.11
CA TYR A 79 6.99 -9.58 36.57
C TYR A 79 7.82 -9.31 37.84
N PRO A 80 8.41 -8.12 37.97
CA PRO A 80 9.12 -7.75 39.18
C PRO A 80 8.15 -7.70 40.36
N THR A 81 8.66 -8.05 41.53
CA THR A 81 7.95 -7.88 42.80
C THR A 81 8.05 -6.43 43.28
N ASP A 82 7.20 -6.02 44.23
CA ASP A 82 7.18 -4.65 44.75
C ASP A 82 8.56 -4.17 45.27
N GLY A 83 9.38 -5.10 45.78
CA GLY A 83 10.74 -4.82 46.25
C GLY A 83 11.79 -4.62 45.14
N GLU A 84 11.45 -4.93 43.89
CA GLU A 84 12.29 -4.79 42.70
C GLU A 84 11.87 -3.59 41.83
N CYS A 85 10.85 -2.85 42.27
CA CYS A 85 10.35 -1.64 41.61
C CYS A 85 10.88 -0.39 42.30
N VAL A 86 11.50 0.52 41.53
CA VAL A 86 11.85 1.87 42.00
C VAL A 86 10.78 2.84 41.51
N TYR A 87 10.10 3.50 42.44
CA TYR A 87 9.08 4.49 42.14
C TYR A 87 9.68 5.88 42.20
N VAL A 88 9.60 6.62 41.09
CA VAL A 88 10.05 8.00 41.00
C VAL A 88 8.99 8.91 41.61
N THR A 89 9.40 9.78 42.52
CA THR A 89 8.57 10.78 43.20
C THR A 89 8.98 12.19 42.77
N GLU A 90 8.20 13.21 43.16
CA GLU A 90 8.59 14.61 42.91
C GLU A 90 9.91 15.00 43.59
N ASP A 91 10.30 14.29 44.66
CA ASP A 91 11.58 14.49 45.35
C ASP A 91 12.76 13.93 44.54
N ASP A 92 12.51 13.01 43.61
CA ASP A 92 13.50 12.46 42.68
C ASP A 92 13.66 13.32 41.42
N ARG A 93 12.92 14.44 41.33
CA ARG A 93 12.99 15.34 40.19
C ARG A 93 14.37 15.99 40.15
N PRO A 94 15.10 15.87 39.02
CA PRO A 94 16.41 16.52 38.89
C PRO A 94 16.28 18.04 39.12
N SER A 95 17.18 18.60 39.94
CA SER A 95 17.25 20.04 40.21
C SER A 95 17.60 20.83 38.95
N GLU A 96 18.32 20.21 38.01
CA GLU A 96 18.63 20.78 36.71
C GLU A 96 17.64 20.36 35.64
N ASN A 97 17.22 21.33 34.84
CA ASN A 97 16.38 21.07 33.68
C ASN A 97 17.17 20.23 32.66
N PHE A 98 16.57 19.21 32.06
CA PHE A 98 17.23 18.27 31.13
C PHE A 98 17.98 18.98 29.99
N ALA A 99 17.46 20.11 29.52
CA ALA A 99 18.11 20.96 28.52
C ALA A 99 19.47 21.54 28.99
N MET A 100 19.63 21.78 30.29
CA MET A 100 20.84 22.31 30.92
C MET A 100 21.93 21.24 31.00
N ALA A 101 21.55 20.02 31.41
CA ALA A 101 22.45 18.86 31.45
C ALA A 101 23.00 18.48 30.06
N ILE A 102 22.17 18.54 29.00
CA ILE A 102 22.62 18.33 27.62
C ILE A 102 23.61 19.40 27.19
N LYS A 103 23.33 20.67 27.51
CA LYS A 103 24.22 21.78 27.17
C LYS A 103 25.58 21.63 27.83
N GLU A 104 25.61 21.23 29.10
CA GLU A 104 26.86 21.04 29.82
C GLU A 104 27.71 19.89 29.23
N GLN A 105 27.10 18.73 28.89
CA GLN A 105 27.84 17.64 28.25
C GLN A 105 28.28 17.94 26.80
N ALA A 106 27.53 18.77 26.08
CA ALA A 106 27.85 19.09 24.69
C ALA A 106 28.96 20.15 24.52
N TYR A 107 29.19 20.97 25.56
CA TYR A 107 30.13 22.09 25.52
C TYR A 107 31.26 22.01 26.57
N ASN A 108 31.36 20.88 27.30
CA ASN A 108 32.53 20.51 28.10
C ASN A 108 33.47 19.58 27.32
#